data_AF-A0A0S7WFY5-F1
#
_entry.id   AF-A0A0S7WFY5-F1
#
_cell.length_a   1.000
_cell.length_b   1.000
_cell.length_c   1.000
_cell.angle_alpha   90.00
_cell.angle_beta   90.00
_cell.angle_gamma   90.00
#
_symmetry.space_group_name_H-M   'P 1'
#
loop_
_entity.id
_entity.type
_entity.pdbx_description
1 polymer ?
#
loop_
_entity_poly.entity_id
_entity_poly.type
_entity_poly.pdbx_seq_one_letter_code
_entity_poly.pdbx_strand_id
1 'polypeptide(L)'
;MNYDMIYHHDYHGWRDTKTDCEEAFNAFTAEGGEQGQETMQAVGLFTAVDSVYYTVRIYDRFEGGELLEELSTKSGFVRFRGFHTVELDTSVELDQGDDFYVYLYLSRGGHPYDRTSDVPVLLGAQYDVIVNSTAHPEESYYRSGAEWLDLYYWEDPPWDSTANFCIKALTTEVPFLGFNFPDSLPELVNPNGGTTVRVEVYGISGNPEPGTGML
;
A
#
# COMPACT_ATOMS: atom_id res chain seq x y z
N MET A 1 14.85 -5.47 -5.90
CA MET A 1 13.38 -5.35 -5.82
C MET A 1 13.06 -3.90 -6.16
N ASN A 2 11.95 -3.59 -6.84
CA ASN A 2 11.62 -2.20 -7.22
C ASN A 2 10.94 -1.41 -6.08
N TYR A 3 10.66 -2.07 -4.97
CA TYR A 3 9.96 -1.54 -3.80
C TYR A 3 10.72 -1.98 -2.57
N ASP A 4 10.74 -1.13 -1.56
CA ASP A 4 11.49 -1.32 -0.32
C ASP A 4 10.60 -1.92 0.77
N MET A 5 9.33 -1.52 0.81
CA MET A 5 8.34 -2.01 1.77
C MET A 5 7.00 -2.36 1.09
N ILE A 6 6.30 -3.35 1.66
CA ILE A 6 5.00 -3.82 1.18
C ILE A 6 4.05 -3.98 2.37
N TYR A 7 3.06 -3.09 2.48
CA TYR A 7 1.98 -3.24 3.45
C TYR A 7 0.98 -4.27 2.94
N HIS A 8 0.64 -5.21 3.82
CA HIS A 8 -0.33 -6.26 3.53
C HIS A 8 -0.86 -6.84 4.83
N HIS A 9 -2.13 -7.23 4.81
CA HIS A 9 -2.75 -8.01 5.88
C HIS A 9 -2.96 -9.48 5.47
N ASP A 10 -2.73 -9.80 4.20
CA ASP A 10 -2.87 -11.14 3.63
C ASP A 10 -1.52 -11.88 3.61
N TYR A 11 -1.34 -12.81 4.56
CA TYR A 11 -0.09 -13.58 4.72
C TYR A 11 0.11 -14.60 3.60
N HIS A 12 -0.97 -15.24 3.16
CA HIS A 12 -0.91 -16.32 2.17
C HIS A 12 -1.44 -15.91 0.78
N GLY A 13 -1.86 -14.66 0.61
CA GLY A 13 -2.50 -14.20 -0.60
C GLY A 13 -3.89 -14.79 -0.81
N TRP A 14 -4.27 -14.95 -2.08
CA TRP A 14 -5.61 -15.38 -2.46
C TRP A 14 -5.91 -16.82 -1.99
N ARG A 15 -6.68 -16.94 -0.90
CA ARG A 15 -7.21 -18.22 -0.40
C ARG A 15 -8.65 -18.46 -0.81
N ASP A 16 -9.45 -17.41 -0.79
CA ASP A 16 -10.86 -17.48 -1.19
C ASP A 16 -11.32 -16.14 -1.81
N THR A 17 -12.58 -16.04 -2.21
CA THR A 17 -13.11 -14.86 -2.90
C THR A 17 -14.46 -14.45 -2.33
N LYS A 18 -14.55 -13.20 -1.86
CA LYS A 18 -15.81 -12.59 -1.48
C LYS A 18 -16.54 -12.12 -2.74
N THR A 19 -17.55 -12.89 -3.15
CA THR A 19 -18.21 -12.73 -4.46
C THR A 19 -19.29 -11.65 -4.51
N ASP A 20 -19.74 -11.18 -3.35
CA ASP A 20 -20.89 -10.29 -3.16
C ASP A 20 -20.52 -8.84 -2.85
N CYS A 21 -19.29 -8.42 -3.16
CA CYS A 21 -18.87 -7.02 -3.10
C CYS A 21 -18.06 -6.59 -4.34
N GLU A 22 -18.21 -5.32 -4.72
CA GLU A 22 -17.42 -4.66 -5.78
C GLU A 22 -16.36 -3.72 -5.21
N GLU A 23 -16.53 -3.29 -3.97
CA GLU A 23 -15.69 -2.30 -3.31
C GLU A 23 -15.16 -2.85 -1.99
N ALA A 24 -13.85 -2.69 -1.79
CA ALA A 24 -13.15 -3.05 -0.58
C ALA A 24 -12.02 -2.05 -0.32
N PHE A 25 -11.57 -1.95 0.92
CA PHE A 25 -10.33 -1.24 1.23
C PHE A 25 -9.59 -1.92 2.40
N ASN A 26 -8.28 -1.73 2.44
CA ASN A 26 -7.47 -2.03 3.63
C ASN A 26 -7.01 -0.72 4.26
N ALA A 27 -6.98 -0.69 5.59
CA ALA A 27 -6.41 0.39 6.38
C ALA A 27 -5.01 -0.01 6.84
N PHE A 28 -4.07 0.92 6.79
CA PHE A 28 -2.69 0.71 7.19
C PHE A 28 -2.21 1.91 7.99
N THR A 29 -1.19 1.68 8.81
CA THR A 29 -0.42 2.74 9.45
C THR A 29 1.00 2.68 8.89
N ALA A 30 1.52 3.80 8.39
CA ALA A 30 2.83 3.86 7.78
C ALA A 30 3.94 3.63 8.83
N GLU A 31 4.89 2.75 8.51
CA GLU A 31 6.07 2.50 9.34
C GLU A 31 7.12 3.61 9.15
N GLY A 32 7.09 4.31 8.02
CA GLY A 32 8.07 5.33 7.63
C GLY A 32 9.33 4.72 7.04
N GLY A 33 10.10 5.54 6.33
CA GLY A 33 11.36 5.12 5.73
C GLY A 33 12.50 5.06 6.76
N GLU A 34 13.34 4.03 6.70
CA GLU A 34 14.55 3.94 7.51
C GLU A 34 15.61 4.98 7.10
N GLN A 35 15.67 5.28 5.80
CA GLN A 35 16.75 6.01 5.14
C GLN A 35 16.25 7.20 4.29
N GLY A 36 14.95 7.48 4.29
CA GLY A 36 14.36 8.51 3.43
C GLY A 36 12.89 8.77 3.69
N GLN A 37 12.27 9.54 2.79
CA GLN A 37 10.81 9.67 2.75
C GLN A 37 10.24 8.37 2.22
N GLU A 38 9.35 7.75 2.98
CA GLU A 38 8.55 6.66 2.43
C GLU A 38 7.53 7.23 1.45
N THR A 39 7.50 6.66 0.25
CA THR A 39 6.58 7.07 -0.81
C THR A 39 5.91 5.86 -1.42
N MET A 40 4.58 5.83 -1.40
CA MET A 40 3.77 4.83 -2.07
C MET A 40 3.72 5.07 -3.59
N GLN A 41 4.10 4.04 -4.33
CA GLN A 41 4.27 4.10 -5.79
C GLN A 41 3.28 3.22 -6.54
N ALA A 42 2.82 2.13 -5.91
CA ALA A 42 1.93 1.17 -6.56
C ALA A 42 1.01 0.44 -5.59
N VAL A 43 -0.03 -0.17 -6.14
CA VAL A 43 -0.94 -1.06 -5.44
C VAL A 43 -0.89 -2.46 -6.05
N GLY A 44 -0.77 -3.46 -5.18
CA GLY A 44 -0.89 -4.86 -5.52
C GLY A 44 -2.33 -5.30 -5.31
N LEU A 45 -2.94 -5.89 -6.34
CA LEU A 45 -4.31 -6.35 -6.29
C LEU A 45 -4.47 -7.68 -7.01
N PHE A 46 -5.53 -8.42 -6.67
CA PHE A 46 -5.96 -9.58 -7.43
C PHE A 46 -7.29 -9.33 -8.15
N THR A 47 -7.49 -10.03 -9.26
CA THR A 47 -8.80 -10.16 -9.89
C THR A 47 -9.20 -11.62 -9.99
N ALA A 48 -10.41 -11.94 -9.52
CA ALA A 48 -10.92 -13.30 -9.47
C ALA A 48 -11.35 -13.83 -10.85
N VAL A 49 -11.64 -12.92 -11.78
CA VAL A 49 -12.13 -13.21 -13.13
C VAL A 49 -11.37 -12.39 -14.18
N ASP A 50 -11.49 -12.80 -15.44
CA ASP A 50 -10.92 -12.08 -16.58
C ASP A 50 -11.72 -10.80 -16.89
N SER A 51 -11.06 -9.85 -17.57
CA SER A 51 -11.65 -8.64 -18.14
C SER A 51 -12.36 -7.75 -17.11
N VAL A 52 -11.60 -7.21 -16.18
CA VAL A 52 -12.08 -6.37 -15.08
C VAL A 52 -11.58 -4.94 -15.28
N TYR A 53 -12.49 -3.97 -15.31
CA TYR A 53 -12.14 -2.59 -15.02
C TYR A 53 -11.97 -2.39 -13.51
N TYR A 54 -10.91 -1.70 -13.11
CA TYR A 54 -10.62 -1.41 -11.72
C TYR A 54 -10.48 0.10 -11.50
N THR A 55 -10.72 0.52 -10.25
CA THR A 55 -10.33 1.83 -9.75
C THR A 55 -9.67 1.65 -8.39
N VAL A 56 -8.43 2.11 -8.28
CA VAL A 56 -7.66 2.24 -7.04
C VAL A 56 -7.73 3.69 -6.58
N ARG A 57 -7.90 3.89 -5.29
CA ARG A 57 -7.81 5.22 -4.65
C ARG A 57 -7.09 5.11 -3.33
N ILE A 58 -6.30 6.13 -3.01
CA ILE A 58 -5.62 6.26 -1.72
C ILE A 58 -6.31 7.40 -0.98
N TYR A 59 -6.70 7.15 0.26
CA TYR A 59 -7.35 8.13 1.13
C TYR A 59 -6.52 8.30 2.41
N ASP A 60 -6.58 9.49 2.97
CA ASP A 60 -5.87 9.86 4.21
C ASP A 60 -6.70 9.60 5.46
N ARG A 61 -8.03 9.55 5.31
CA ARG A 61 -8.94 9.50 6.47
C ARG A 61 -10.14 8.61 6.26
N PHE A 62 -10.48 7.84 7.29
CA PHE A 62 -11.74 7.10 7.41
C PHE A 62 -12.44 7.49 8.72
N GLU A 63 -13.53 8.24 8.62
CA GLU A 63 -14.25 8.74 9.79
C GLU A 63 -15.76 8.78 9.50
N GLY A 64 -16.57 8.41 10.48
CA GLY A 64 -18.03 8.44 10.34
C GLY A 64 -18.57 7.49 9.26
N GLY A 65 -17.80 6.46 8.90
CA GLY A 65 -18.15 5.51 7.85
C GLY A 65 -17.93 6.03 6.44
N GLU A 66 -17.11 7.06 6.25
CA GLU A 66 -16.79 7.63 4.93
C GLU A 66 -15.27 7.71 4.74
N LEU A 67 -14.80 7.42 3.52
CA LEU A 67 -13.42 7.66 3.08
C LEU A 67 -13.29 9.11 2.63
N LEU A 68 -12.31 9.82 3.15
CA LEU A 68 -12.12 11.26 3.01
C LEU A 68 -10.69 11.55 2.58
N GLU A 69 -10.48 12.74 2.00
CA GLU A 69 -9.15 13.25 1.66
C GLU A 69 -8.41 12.30 0.69
N GLU A 70 -8.96 12.17 -0.53
CA GLU A 70 -8.33 11.40 -1.61
C GLU A 70 -6.96 12.00 -1.97
N LEU A 71 -5.91 11.19 -1.84
CA LEU A 71 -4.52 11.54 -2.13
C LEU A 71 -4.12 11.16 -3.56
N SER A 72 -4.66 10.05 -4.08
CA SER A 72 -4.33 9.55 -5.41
C SER A 72 -5.44 8.66 -5.96
N THR A 73 -5.58 8.63 -7.29
CA THR A 73 -6.51 7.73 -7.98
C THR A 73 -5.89 7.17 -9.27
N LYS A 74 -6.15 5.89 -9.52
CA LYS A 74 -5.79 5.21 -10.76
C LYS A 74 -6.92 4.31 -11.22
N SER A 75 -7.29 4.38 -12.49
CA SER A 75 -8.23 3.44 -13.09
C SER A 75 -7.63 2.76 -14.30
N GLY A 76 -8.08 1.54 -14.59
CA GLY A 76 -7.56 0.78 -15.70
C GLY A 76 -8.37 -0.47 -16.00
N PHE A 77 -7.79 -1.33 -16.84
CA PHE A 77 -8.39 -2.59 -17.26
C PHE A 77 -7.36 -3.71 -17.15
N VAL A 78 -7.74 -4.80 -16.49
CA VAL A 78 -6.96 -6.04 -16.45
C VAL A 78 -7.66 -7.11 -17.28
N ARG A 79 -6.92 -7.69 -18.22
CA ARG A 79 -7.47 -8.66 -19.17
C ARG A 79 -7.63 -10.04 -18.55
N PHE A 80 -6.68 -10.45 -17.72
CA PHE A 80 -6.59 -11.80 -17.19
C PHE A 80 -6.69 -11.78 -15.67
N ARG A 81 -7.33 -12.79 -15.10
CA ARG A 81 -7.37 -13.04 -13.66
C ARG A 81 -5.96 -13.23 -13.10
N GLY A 82 -5.80 -12.96 -11.81
CA GLY A 82 -4.54 -13.15 -11.08
C GLY A 82 -4.07 -11.89 -10.37
N PHE A 83 -2.79 -11.88 -9.99
CA PHE A 83 -2.14 -10.76 -9.32
C PHE A 83 -1.67 -9.71 -10.32
N HIS A 84 -1.87 -8.45 -9.98
CA HIS A 84 -1.48 -7.29 -10.78
C HIS A 84 -0.82 -6.25 -9.88
N THR A 85 0.19 -5.59 -10.43
CA THR A 85 0.77 -4.37 -9.84
C THR A 85 0.30 -3.18 -10.66
N VAL A 86 -0.27 -2.19 -9.98
CA VAL A 86 -0.79 -0.95 -10.57
C VAL A 86 0.05 0.21 -10.08
N GLU A 87 0.84 0.79 -10.97
CA GLU A 87 1.58 2.03 -10.70
C GLU A 87 0.61 3.22 -10.61
N LEU A 88 0.77 4.02 -9.56
CA LEU A 88 0.00 5.25 -9.36
C LEU A 88 0.55 6.35 -10.29
N ASP A 89 -0.34 7.18 -10.82
CA ASP A 89 0.07 8.35 -11.61
C ASP A 89 0.65 9.48 -10.73
N THR A 90 0.23 9.50 -9.47
CA THR A 90 0.72 10.41 -8.44
C THR A 90 1.10 9.57 -7.23
N SER A 91 2.38 9.60 -6.89
CA SER A 91 2.91 8.93 -5.71
C SER A 91 2.42 9.63 -4.43
N VAL A 92 2.29 8.89 -3.34
CA VAL A 92 1.80 9.40 -2.06
C VAL A 92 2.92 9.34 -1.03
N GLU A 93 3.29 10.48 -0.45
CA GLU A 93 4.24 10.53 0.67
C GLU A 93 3.54 10.02 1.93
N LEU A 94 4.19 9.12 2.66
CA LEU A 94 3.66 8.54 3.90
C LEU A 94 4.55 8.93 5.07
N ASP A 95 3.97 9.59 6.06
CA ASP A 95 4.66 9.95 7.28
C ASP A 95 4.54 8.84 8.33
N GLN A 96 5.64 8.58 9.05
CA GLN A 96 5.67 7.53 10.06
C GLN A 96 4.55 7.71 11.10
N GLY A 97 3.78 6.65 11.31
CA GLY A 97 2.67 6.60 12.26
C GLY A 97 1.37 7.20 11.73
N ASP A 98 1.34 7.67 10.49
CA ASP A 98 0.13 8.17 9.86
C ASP A 98 -0.70 7.04 9.24
N ASP A 99 -2.02 7.18 9.27
CA ASP A 99 -2.93 6.18 8.72
C ASP A 99 -3.22 6.47 7.25
N PHE A 100 -3.35 5.42 6.45
CA PHE A 100 -3.77 5.55 5.05
C PHE A 100 -4.62 4.37 4.62
N TYR A 101 -5.49 4.60 3.63
CA TYR A 101 -6.52 3.65 3.23
C TYR A 101 -6.43 3.38 1.73
N VAL A 102 -6.25 2.10 1.37
CA VAL A 102 -6.12 1.66 -0.02
C VAL A 102 -7.45 1.07 -0.47
N TYR A 103 -8.22 1.90 -1.17
CA TYR A 103 -9.51 1.52 -1.75
C TYR A 103 -9.35 0.86 -3.11
N LEU A 104 -10.16 -0.18 -3.34
CA LEU A 104 -10.24 -0.92 -4.60
C LEU A 104 -11.70 -1.17 -5.00
N TYR A 105 -12.03 -0.69 -6.20
CA TYR A 105 -13.22 -1.08 -6.94
C TYR A 105 -12.87 -2.08 -8.05
N LEU A 106 -13.67 -3.14 -8.17
CA LEU A 106 -13.62 -4.11 -9.25
C LEU A 106 -14.99 -4.23 -9.92
N SER A 107 -15.08 -3.85 -11.20
CA SER A 107 -16.33 -3.85 -12.00
C SER A 107 -17.00 -5.21 -12.21
N ARG A 108 -16.35 -6.31 -11.80
CA ARG A 108 -16.88 -7.66 -11.87
C ARG A 108 -17.11 -8.25 -10.46
N GLY A 109 -16.93 -7.43 -9.43
CA GLY A 109 -16.88 -7.85 -8.04
C GLY A 109 -15.83 -8.94 -7.81
N GLY A 110 -16.02 -9.69 -6.73
CA GLY A 110 -15.16 -10.80 -6.40
C GLY A 110 -13.82 -10.32 -5.90
N HIS A 111 -13.77 -9.97 -4.61
CA HIS A 111 -12.54 -9.55 -3.94
C HIS A 111 -11.82 -10.76 -3.32
N PRO A 112 -10.60 -11.08 -3.79
CA PRO A 112 -9.78 -12.11 -3.18
C PRO A 112 -9.36 -11.74 -1.76
N TYR A 113 -9.40 -12.71 -0.86
CA TYR A 113 -8.98 -12.53 0.53
C TYR A 113 -8.16 -13.73 1.01
N ASP A 114 -7.28 -13.48 1.97
CA ASP A 114 -6.61 -14.51 2.76
C ASP A 114 -7.48 -14.87 3.95
N ARG A 115 -7.39 -16.12 4.39
CA ARG A 115 -8.04 -16.64 5.59
C ARG A 115 -7.34 -17.90 6.06
N THR A 116 -7.61 -18.29 7.31
CA THR A 116 -7.25 -19.65 7.74
C THR A 116 -7.89 -20.67 6.81
N SER A 117 -7.13 -21.66 6.38
CA SER A 117 -7.59 -22.65 5.41
C SER A 117 -7.02 -24.03 5.69
N ASP A 118 -7.79 -25.05 5.32
CA ASP A 118 -7.36 -26.43 5.37
C ASP A 118 -6.86 -26.85 3.99
N VAL A 119 -5.60 -27.26 3.89
CA VAL A 119 -4.92 -27.50 2.61
C VAL A 119 -4.41 -28.94 2.54
N PRO A 120 -4.74 -29.68 1.46
CA PRO A 120 -4.25 -31.05 1.28
C PRO A 120 -2.74 -31.07 0.99
N VAL A 121 -2.01 -31.99 1.63
CA VAL A 121 -0.56 -32.14 1.39
C VAL A 121 -0.29 -32.81 0.04
N LEU A 122 0.41 -32.11 -0.85
CA LEU A 122 0.63 -32.53 -2.25
C LEU A 122 1.70 -33.63 -2.48
N LEU A 123 2.20 -34.28 -1.43
CA LEU A 123 3.32 -35.24 -1.52
C LEU A 123 2.99 -36.65 -1.00
N GLY A 124 1.75 -37.10 -1.22
CA GLY A 124 1.36 -38.49 -0.97
C GLY A 124 1.05 -38.83 0.49
N ALA A 125 1.05 -37.84 1.39
CA ALA A 125 0.51 -37.97 2.73
C ALA A 125 -1.00 -37.70 2.71
N GLN A 126 -1.80 -38.56 3.35
CA GLN A 126 -3.25 -38.39 3.49
C GLN A 126 -3.59 -37.71 4.83
N TYR A 127 -3.12 -36.48 5.01
CA TYR A 127 -3.62 -35.61 6.06
C TYR A 127 -3.68 -34.17 5.55
N ASP A 128 -4.69 -33.44 6.00
CA ASP A 128 -4.84 -32.02 5.70
C ASP A 128 -4.06 -31.18 6.73
N VAL A 129 -3.58 -30.01 6.30
CA VAL A 129 -2.82 -29.09 7.14
C VAL A 129 -3.55 -27.77 7.21
N ILE A 130 -3.83 -27.35 8.44
CA ILE A 130 -4.37 -26.01 8.72
C ILE A 130 -3.25 -25.00 8.54
N VAL A 131 -3.46 -24.08 7.60
CA VAL A 131 -2.64 -22.89 7.38
C VAL A 131 -3.35 -21.73 8.06
N ASN A 132 -2.83 -21.29 9.21
CA ASN A 132 -3.44 -20.24 10.02
C ASN A 132 -3.13 -18.85 9.46
N SER A 133 -4.16 -18.04 9.26
CA SER A 133 -4.06 -16.60 9.03
C SER A 133 -4.63 -15.85 10.23
N THR A 134 -4.16 -14.62 10.42
CA THR A 134 -4.63 -13.72 11.48
C THR A 134 -5.26 -12.49 10.83
N ALA A 135 -6.33 -11.99 11.43
CA ALA A 135 -6.91 -10.69 11.14
C ALA A 135 -7.20 -9.97 12.45
N HIS A 136 -7.29 -8.65 12.38
CA HIS A 136 -7.71 -7.78 13.47
C HIS A 136 -8.86 -6.89 13.01
N PRO A 137 -9.70 -6.40 13.95
CA PRO A 137 -10.65 -5.35 13.64
C PRO A 137 -9.96 -4.16 12.99
N GLU A 138 -10.69 -3.48 12.11
CA GLU A 138 -10.29 -2.26 11.42
C GLU A 138 -9.20 -2.41 10.35
N GLU A 139 -8.82 -3.64 9.96
CA GLU A 139 -7.80 -3.88 8.93
C GLU A 139 -8.36 -3.89 7.50
N SER A 140 -9.51 -4.56 7.29
CA SER A 140 -10.10 -4.79 5.97
C SER A 140 -11.60 -4.50 6.00
N TYR A 141 -12.10 -3.75 5.02
CA TYR A 141 -13.50 -3.37 4.92
C TYR A 141 -14.06 -3.67 3.54
N TYR A 142 -15.36 -3.96 3.48
CA TYR A 142 -16.10 -4.09 2.23
C TYR A 142 -17.38 -3.28 2.24
N ARG A 143 -17.80 -2.86 1.05
CA ARG A 143 -19.06 -2.12 0.90
C ARG A 143 -20.23 -3.10 0.86
N SER A 144 -21.19 -2.90 1.75
CA SER A 144 -22.47 -3.60 1.75
C SER A 144 -23.59 -2.57 1.68
N GLY A 145 -24.20 -2.42 0.49
CA GLY A 145 -25.16 -1.35 0.24
C GLY A 145 -24.53 0.04 0.42
N ALA A 146 -24.99 0.78 1.43
CA ALA A 146 -24.50 2.12 1.74
C ALA A 146 -23.57 2.18 2.96
N GLU A 147 -23.11 1.02 3.46
CA GLU A 147 -22.27 0.94 4.67
C GLU A 147 -20.95 0.25 4.35
N TRP A 148 -19.89 0.70 5.02
CA TRP A 148 -18.63 -0.02 5.10
C TRP A 148 -18.68 -0.96 6.30
N LEU A 149 -18.52 -2.25 6.04
CA LEU A 149 -18.51 -3.27 7.07
C LEU A 149 -17.09 -3.84 7.19
N ASP A 150 -16.64 -3.98 8.43
CA ASP A 150 -15.36 -4.62 8.74
C ASP A 150 -15.45 -6.12 8.45
N LEU A 151 -14.52 -6.61 7.64
CA LEU A 151 -14.42 -8.00 7.23
C LEU A 151 -14.13 -8.93 8.41
N TYR A 152 -13.50 -8.43 9.47
CA TYR A 152 -13.20 -9.22 10.67
C TYR A 152 -14.47 -9.81 11.33
N TYR A 153 -15.59 -9.09 11.25
CA TYR A 153 -16.88 -9.51 11.81
C TYR A 153 -17.78 -10.25 10.82
N TRP A 154 -17.32 -10.49 9.59
CA TRP A 154 -18.06 -11.29 8.62
C TRP A 154 -18.00 -12.78 8.99
N GLU A 155 -19.16 -13.44 8.99
CA GLU A 155 -19.26 -14.89 9.25
C GLU A 155 -18.74 -15.69 8.04
N ASP A 156 -17.66 -16.43 8.25
CA ASP A 156 -17.01 -17.32 7.27
C ASP A 156 -16.65 -18.66 7.95
N PRO A 157 -17.65 -19.43 8.41
CA PRO A 157 -17.40 -20.66 9.14
C PRO A 157 -16.65 -21.68 8.25
N PRO A 158 -15.66 -22.40 8.81
CA PRO A 158 -15.33 -22.48 10.23
C PRO A 158 -14.24 -21.49 10.70
N TRP A 159 -13.84 -20.52 9.88
CA TRP A 159 -12.65 -19.68 10.07
C TRP A 159 -12.99 -18.20 10.26
N ASP A 160 -14.05 -17.94 11.03
CA ASP A 160 -14.49 -16.59 11.38
C ASP A 160 -13.33 -15.73 11.88
N SER A 161 -13.33 -14.45 11.53
CA SER A 161 -12.37 -13.46 12.05
C SER A 161 -10.90 -13.74 11.72
N THR A 162 -10.63 -14.42 10.61
CA THR A 162 -9.25 -14.64 10.09
C THR A 162 -9.01 -14.02 8.72
N ALA A 163 -9.98 -13.26 8.21
CA ALA A 163 -10.05 -12.82 6.82
C ALA A 163 -9.51 -11.40 6.62
N ASN A 164 -8.64 -11.22 5.62
CA ASN A 164 -8.14 -9.92 5.17
C ASN A 164 -8.08 -9.86 3.63
N PHE A 165 -8.46 -8.73 3.03
CA PHE A 165 -8.42 -8.60 1.58
C PHE A 165 -6.98 -8.58 1.05
N CYS A 166 -6.78 -9.17 -0.13
CA CYS A 166 -5.50 -9.18 -0.83
C CYS A 166 -5.23 -7.86 -1.56
N ILE A 167 -5.21 -6.76 -0.81
CA ILE A 167 -4.89 -5.41 -1.27
C ILE A 167 -3.58 -5.01 -0.59
N LYS A 168 -2.58 -4.63 -1.40
CA LYS A 168 -1.22 -4.35 -0.94
C LYS A 168 -0.81 -2.93 -1.32
N ALA A 169 -0.14 -2.22 -0.43
CA ALA A 169 0.56 -0.98 -0.77
C ALA A 169 2.03 -1.27 -1.00
N LEU A 170 2.60 -0.76 -2.10
CA LEU A 170 4.00 -0.96 -2.47
C LEU A 170 4.69 0.40 -2.44
N THR A 171 5.67 0.53 -1.55
CA THR A 171 6.34 1.79 -1.28
C THR A 171 7.84 1.69 -1.57
N THR A 172 8.45 2.83 -1.81
CA THR A 172 9.89 3.02 -1.98
C THR A 172 10.36 4.06 -0.99
N GLU A 173 11.62 3.98 -0.58
CA GLU A 173 12.27 5.04 0.16
C GLU A 173 13.03 5.96 -0.77
N VAL A 174 12.63 7.24 -0.79
CA VAL A 174 13.37 8.28 -1.51
C VAL A 174 14.32 8.96 -0.53
N PRO A 175 15.64 8.85 -0.74
CA PRO A 175 16.60 9.39 0.21
C PRO A 175 16.58 10.92 0.20
N PHE A 176 16.70 11.53 1.38
CA PHE A 176 16.74 12.97 1.53
C PHE A 176 18.14 13.54 1.28
N LEU A 177 18.18 14.71 0.64
CA LEU A 177 19.33 15.61 0.67
C LEU A 177 19.23 16.56 1.86
N GLY A 178 20.23 16.55 2.71
CA GLY A 178 20.42 17.53 3.77
C GLY A 178 21.25 18.72 3.27
N PHE A 179 20.88 19.93 3.70
CA PHE A 179 21.71 21.12 3.57
C PHE A 179 22.27 21.48 4.94
N ASN A 180 23.59 21.42 5.08
CA ASN A 180 24.25 21.96 6.26
C ASN A 180 24.62 23.43 6.00
N PHE A 181 24.30 24.28 6.96
CA PHE A 181 24.72 25.68 7.00
C PHE A 181 25.81 25.80 8.07
N PRO A 182 27.11 25.82 7.69
CA PRO A 182 28.21 25.73 8.64
C PRO A 182 28.17 26.81 9.75
N ASP A 183 27.58 27.97 9.44
CA ASP A 183 27.47 29.13 10.31
C ASP A 183 26.01 29.44 10.74
N SER A 184 25.12 28.44 10.75
CA SER A 184 23.69 28.54 11.14
C SER A 184 22.76 29.31 10.18
N LEU A 185 23.30 30.20 9.35
CA LEU A 185 22.60 30.87 8.26
C LEU A 185 23.26 30.53 6.92
N PRO A 186 22.51 30.57 5.80
CA PRO A 186 23.10 30.48 4.48
C PRO A 186 24.13 31.61 4.28
N GLU A 187 25.38 31.25 3.96
CA GLU A 187 26.38 32.26 3.64
C GLU A 187 26.02 32.87 2.27
N LEU A 188 25.64 34.15 2.29
CA LEU A 188 25.42 34.93 1.08
C LEU A 188 26.76 35.45 0.58
N VAL A 189 27.26 34.89 -0.52
CA VAL A 189 28.47 35.35 -1.21
C VAL A 189 28.02 36.15 -2.43
N ASN A 190 28.68 37.28 -2.70
CA ASN A 190 28.32 38.15 -3.83
C ASN A 190 29.44 38.23 -4.88
N PRO A 191 29.83 37.11 -5.52
CA PRO A 191 30.80 37.13 -6.59
C PRO A 191 30.16 37.80 -7.83
N ASN A 192 30.70 38.95 -8.25
CA ASN A 192 30.31 39.67 -9.47
C ASN A 192 28.87 40.24 -9.48
N GLY A 193 28.30 40.59 -8.32
CA GLY A 193 27.02 41.30 -8.23
C GLY A 193 25.77 40.42 -8.31
N GLY A 194 25.92 39.10 -8.30
CA GLY A 194 24.84 38.14 -8.08
C GLY A 194 24.91 37.55 -6.67
N THR A 195 23.78 37.55 -5.95
CA THR A 195 23.68 36.86 -4.67
C THR A 195 23.78 35.35 -4.89
N THR A 196 24.82 34.72 -4.34
CA THR A 196 25.06 33.28 -4.39
C THR A 196 24.99 32.73 -2.97
N VAL A 197 24.40 31.55 -2.78
CA VAL A 197 24.32 30.89 -1.47
C VAL A 197 25.34 29.75 -1.44
N ARG A 198 26.18 29.68 -0.40
CA ARG A 198 27.02 28.51 -0.14
C ARG A 198 26.31 27.58 0.86
N VAL A 199 26.18 26.32 0.48
CA VAL A 199 25.67 25.23 1.30
C VAL A 199 26.57 24.01 1.15
N GLU A 200 26.67 23.20 2.21
CA GLU A 200 27.21 21.84 2.10
C GLU A 200 26.04 20.88 1.91
N VAL A 201 26.06 20.16 0.79
CA VAL A 201 25.07 19.13 0.49
C VAL A 201 25.61 17.79 0.96
N TYR A 202 24.84 17.08 1.76
CA TYR A 202 25.13 15.71 2.18
C TYR A 202 23.87 14.86 2.02
N GLY A 203 24.04 13.57 1.72
CA GLY A 203 22.91 12.65 1.80
C GLY A 203 22.72 12.19 3.22
N ILE A 204 21.46 12.08 3.64
CA ILE A 204 21.14 11.57 4.98
C ILE A 204 21.40 10.05 5.04
N SER A 205 21.30 9.36 3.90
CA SER A 205 21.50 7.92 3.74
C SER A 205 22.44 7.51 2.60
N GLY A 206 23.06 8.47 1.91
CA GLY A 206 23.92 8.23 0.75
C GLY A 206 24.95 9.33 0.53
N ASN A 207 25.93 9.10 -0.33
CA ASN A 207 26.89 10.14 -0.72
C ASN A 207 26.44 10.75 -2.05
N PRO A 208 26.17 12.06 -2.13
CA PRO A 208 25.79 12.70 -3.38
C PRO A 208 26.80 12.41 -4.49
N GLU A 209 26.32 11.97 -5.65
CA GLU A 209 27.14 11.73 -6.82
C GLU A 209 27.54 13.08 -7.47
N PRO A 210 28.85 13.40 -7.58
CA PRO A 210 29.28 14.71 -8.08
C PRO A 210 28.83 14.96 -9.52
N GLY A 211 28.07 16.04 -9.72
CA GLY A 211 27.68 16.54 -11.04
C GLY A 211 26.47 15.85 -11.67
N THR A 212 25.83 14.90 -10.99
CA THR A 212 24.63 14.20 -11.51
C THR A 212 23.34 14.71 -10.88
N GLY A 213 23.41 15.29 -9.67
CA GLY A 213 22.22 15.66 -8.88
C GLY A 213 21.53 14.46 -8.22
N MET A 214 22.18 13.29 -8.22
CA MET A 214 21.70 12.06 -7.62
C MET A 214 22.38 11.78 -6.27
N LEU A 215 21.75 10.96 -5.44
CA LEU A 215 22.32 10.34 -4.24
C LEU A 215 22.85 8.94 -4.53
#